data_AF-A0AAW9IZH2-F1
#
_entry.id   AF-A0AAW9IZH2-F1
#
_cell.length_a   1.000
_cell.length_b   1.000
_cell.length_c   1.000
_cell.angle_alpha   90.00
_cell.angle_beta   90.00
_cell.angle_gamma   90.00
#
_symmetry.space_group_name_H-M   'P 1'
#
loop_
_entity.id
_entity.type
_entity.pdbx_description
1 polymer ?
#
loop_
_entity_poly.entity_id
_entity_poly.type
_entity_poly.pdbx_seq_one_letter_code
_entity_poly.pdbx_strand_id
1 'polypeptide(L)'
;DALRALKLARRYLTIIGVVIAGIFAIIAFPLARIIEREESGLTLVFLAPAIVFAAILAAYRGYMQGIEEMESLAISQVLEQLVNVVISLVFAGALIYITGSEKWGSAGGTVGTSIGAIVAITYIIYIYKKKNY
;
A
#
# COMPACT_ATOMS: atom_id res chain seq x y z
N ASP A 1 -13.71 -24.46 -5.52
CA ASP A 1 -14.12 -23.19 -6.18
C ASP A 1 -13.50 -21.90 -5.60
N ALA A 2 -13.31 -21.77 -4.29
CA ALA A 2 -12.77 -20.55 -3.66
C ALA A 2 -11.38 -20.09 -4.16
N LEU A 3 -10.46 -21.01 -4.48
CA LEU A 3 -9.10 -20.67 -4.97
C LEU A 3 -9.14 -20.06 -6.38
N ARG A 4 -10.09 -20.49 -7.23
CA ARG A 4 -10.30 -19.91 -8.56
C ARG A 4 -10.87 -18.51 -8.45
N ALA A 5 -11.83 -18.32 -7.54
CA ALA A 5 -12.37 -17.00 -7.20
C ALA A 5 -11.27 -16.05 -6.69
N LEU A 6 -10.36 -16.51 -5.82
CA LEU A 6 -9.23 -15.70 -5.35
C LEU A 6 -8.28 -15.29 -6.49
N LYS A 7 -7.88 -16.23 -7.36
CA LYS A 7 -7.00 -15.91 -8.49
C LYS A 7 -7.63 -14.89 -9.43
N LEU A 8 -8.94 -15.00 -9.64
CA LEU A 8 -9.71 -14.09 -10.48
C LEU A 8 -9.84 -12.71 -9.80
N ALA A 9 -10.23 -12.67 -8.52
CA ALA A 9 -10.36 -11.46 -7.73
C ALA A 9 -9.04 -10.68 -7.64
N ARG A 10 -7.92 -11.38 -7.40
CA ARG A 10 -6.59 -10.77 -7.41
C ARG A 10 -6.29 -10.11 -8.76
N ARG A 11 -6.57 -10.79 -9.88
CA ARG A 11 -6.32 -10.25 -11.22
C ARG A 11 -7.15 -9.01 -11.50
N TYR A 12 -8.45 -9.04 -11.16
CA TYR A 12 -9.32 -7.86 -11.32
C TYR A 12 -8.92 -6.71 -10.40
N LEU A 13 -8.62 -6.98 -9.13
CA LEU A 13 -8.22 -5.95 -8.17
C LEU A 13 -6.86 -5.32 -8.49
N THR A 14 -5.92 -6.09 -9.05
CA THR A 14 -4.67 -5.52 -9.58
C THR A 14 -4.94 -4.60 -10.77
N ILE A 15 -5.77 -5.01 -11.73
CA ILE A 15 -6.09 -4.17 -12.90
C ILE A 15 -6.79 -2.87 -12.46
N ILE A 16 -7.83 -3.00 -11.64
CA ILE A 16 -8.57 -1.86 -11.08
C ILE A 16 -7.63 -0.98 -10.26
N GLY A 17 -6.80 -1.58 -9.40
CA GLY A 17 -5.82 -0.85 -8.59
C GLY A 17 -4.82 -0.06 -9.43
N VAL A 18 -4.30 -0.63 -10.52
CA VAL A 18 -3.39 0.07 -11.44
C VAL A 18 -4.09 1.21 -12.16
N VAL A 19 -5.33 1.01 -12.63
CA VAL A 19 -6.11 2.07 -13.27
C VAL A 19 -6.40 3.22 -12.29
N ILE A 20 -6.86 2.90 -11.09
CA ILE A 20 -7.13 3.91 -10.05
C ILE A 20 -5.84 4.62 -9.64
N ALA A 21 -4.74 3.90 -9.43
CA ALA A 21 -3.45 4.50 -9.10
C ALA A 21 -2.95 5.44 -10.21
N GLY A 22 -3.11 5.06 -11.48
CA GLY A 22 -2.77 5.90 -12.63
C GLY A 22 -3.61 7.17 -12.68
N ILE A 23 -4.93 7.05 -12.53
CA ILE A 23 -5.84 8.21 -12.45
C ILE A 23 -5.47 9.09 -11.27
N PHE A 24 -5.23 8.51 -10.09
CA PHE A 24 -4.85 9.24 -8.89
C PHE A 24 -3.53 10.00 -9.07
N ALA A 25 -2.53 9.40 -9.70
CA ALA A 25 -1.26 10.05 -9.99
C ALA A 25 -1.42 11.23 -10.97
N ILE A 26 -2.28 11.13 -11.98
CA ILE A 26 -2.57 12.21 -12.93
C ILE A 26 -3.28 13.39 -12.25
N ILE A 27 -4.24 13.09 -11.37
CA ILE A 27 -5.05 14.11 -10.67
C ILE A 27 -4.35 14.58 -9.37
N ALA A 28 -3.22 14.00 -8.96
CA ALA A 28 -2.52 14.34 -7.72
C ALA A 28 -2.21 15.85 -7.58
N PHE A 29 -1.65 16.48 -8.61
CA PHE A 29 -1.36 17.92 -8.59
C PHE A 29 -2.62 18.81 -8.67
N PRO A 30 -3.61 18.53 -9.55
CA PRO A 30 -4.91 19.20 -9.49
C PRO A 30 -5.60 19.08 -8.13
N LEU A 31 -5.55 17.91 -7.48
CA LEU A 31 -6.12 17.69 -6.14
C LEU A 31 -5.39 18.53 -5.10
N ALA A 32 -4.06 18.57 -5.14
CA ALA A 32 -3.25 19.40 -4.25
C ALA A 32 -3.62 20.90 -4.34
N ARG A 33 -3.95 21.37 -5.55
CA ARG A 33 -4.43 22.74 -5.79
C ARG A 33 -5.82 23.00 -5.22
N ILE A 34 -6.74 22.06 -5.38
CA ILE A 34 -8.10 22.15 -4.82
C ILE A 34 -8.07 22.20 -3.28
N ILE A 35 -7.14 21.48 -2.67
CA ILE A 35 -6.97 21.41 -1.21
C ILE A 35 -6.11 22.57 -0.67
N GLU A 36 -5.77 23.56 -1.52
CA GLU A 36 -4.93 24.72 -1.17
C GLU A 36 -3.57 24.32 -0.56
N ARG A 37 -3.07 23.13 -0.91
CA ARG A 37 -1.80 22.57 -0.46
C ARG A 37 -1.02 22.04 -1.66
N GLU A 38 -0.58 22.94 -2.54
CA GLU A 38 0.19 22.59 -3.74
C GLU A 38 1.45 21.77 -3.42
N GLU A 39 2.01 21.98 -2.23
CA GLU A 39 3.19 21.29 -1.71
C GLU A 39 2.96 19.78 -1.47
N SER A 40 1.71 19.36 -1.32
CA SER A 40 1.32 17.96 -1.13
C SER A 40 1.25 17.16 -2.43
N GLY A 41 1.36 17.80 -3.60
CA GLY A 41 1.29 17.11 -4.90
C GLY A 41 2.30 15.97 -5.00
N LEU A 42 3.55 16.20 -4.56
CA LEU A 42 4.58 15.16 -4.49
C LEU A 42 4.21 14.03 -3.53
N THR A 43 3.59 14.36 -2.40
CA THR A 43 3.16 13.37 -1.40
C THR A 43 2.09 12.44 -1.97
N LEU A 44 1.14 13.00 -2.73
CA LEU A 44 0.07 12.23 -3.36
C LEU A 44 0.60 11.31 -4.47
N VAL A 45 1.58 11.76 -5.25
CA VAL A 45 2.22 10.91 -6.27
C VAL A 45 2.97 9.74 -5.63
N PHE A 46 3.68 9.97 -4.54
CA PHE A 46 4.38 8.91 -3.80
C PHE A 46 3.43 7.92 -3.11
N LEU A 47 2.22 8.37 -2.76
CA LEU A 47 1.15 7.52 -2.24
C LEU A 47 0.48 6.65 -3.33
N ALA A 48 0.41 7.11 -4.57
CA ALA A 48 -0.27 6.42 -5.68
C ALA A 48 0.07 4.91 -5.82
N PRO A 49 1.35 4.46 -5.79
CA PRO A 49 1.67 3.04 -5.87
C PRO A 49 1.10 2.21 -4.71
N ALA A 50 0.92 2.80 -3.52
CA ALA A 50 0.34 2.11 -2.37
C ALA A 50 -1.10 1.62 -2.66
N ILE A 51 -1.84 2.31 -3.54
CA ILE A 51 -3.21 1.94 -3.93
C ILE A 51 -3.23 0.57 -4.62
N VAL A 52 -2.25 0.30 -5.48
CA VAL A 52 -2.15 -1.00 -6.17
C VAL A 52 -1.91 -2.13 -5.17
N PHE A 53 -0.98 -1.92 -4.25
CA PHE A 53 -0.66 -2.92 -3.22
C PHE A 53 -1.82 -3.13 -2.26
N ALA A 54 -2.48 -2.05 -1.83
CA ALA A 54 -3.67 -2.12 -0.99
C ALA A 54 -4.81 -2.91 -1.65
N ALA A 55 -5.03 -2.75 -2.96
CA ALA A 55 -6.03 -3.51 -3.70
C ALA A 55 -5.70 -5.01 -3.75
N ILE A 56 -4.44 -5.38 -3.99
CA ILE A 56 -3.98 -6.77 -3.96
C ILE A 56 -4.18 -7.37 -2.57
N LEU A 57 -3.76 -6.64 -1.55
CA LEU A 57 -3.84 -7.05 -0.16
C LEU A 57 -5.31 -7.23 0.28
N ALA A 58 -6.22 -6.34 -0.15
CA ALA A 58 -7.65 -6.48 0.09
C ALA A 58 -8.23 -7.79 -0.49
N ALA A 59 -7.75 -8.22 -1.67
CA ALA A 59 -8.13 -9.51 -2.26
C ALA A 59 -7.78 -10.69 -1.35
N TYR A 60 -6.55 -10.69 -0.82
CA TYR A 60 -6.07 -11.74 0.07
C TYR A 60 -6.74 -11.70 1.44
N ARG A 61 -6.89 -10.50 2.02
CA ARG A 61 -7.56 -10.32 3.31
C ARG A 61 -9.02 -10.78 3.23
N GLY A 62 -9.72 -10.48 2.14
CA GLY A 62 -11.09 -10.97 1.90
C GLY A 62 -11.19 -12.49 1.79
N TYR A 63 -10.21 -13.14 1.14
CA TYR A 63 -10.15 -14.60 1.10
C TYR A 63 -9.88 -15.22 2.47
N MET A 64 -8.89 -14.70 3.20
CA MET A 64 -8.54 -15.19 4.54
C MET A 64 -9.70 -15.00 5.54
N GLN A 65 -10.42 -13.89 5.45
CA GLN A 65 -11.65 -13.67 6.22
C GLN A 65 -12.73 -14.70 5.84
N GLY A 66 -12.89 -15.02 4.56
CA GLY A 66 -13.88 -15.99 4.10
C GLY A 66 -13.61 -17.45 4.47
N ILE A 67 -12.36 -17.80 4.81
CA ILE A 67 -11.99 -19.13 5.34
C ILE A 67 -11.75 -19.11 6.87
N GLU A 68 -12.16 -18.02 7.54
CA GLU A 68 -12.04 -17.85 8.99
C GLU A 68 -10.60 -17.84 9.53
N GLU A 69 -9.61 -17.58 8.67
CA GLU A 69 -8.18 -17.48 9.01
C GLU A 69 -7.81 -16.09 9.53
N MET A 70 -8.33 -15.74 10.73
CA MET A 70 -8.13 -14.42 11.33
C MET A 70 -6.75 -14.23 11.99
N GLU A 71 -6.09 -15.29 12.42
CA GLU A 71 -4.77 -15.20 13.08
C GLU A 71 -3.71 -14.65 12.12
N SER A 72 -3.57 -15.27 10.95
CA SER A 72 -2.59 -14.84 9.95
C SER A 72 -2.93 -13.47 9.37
N LEU A 73 -4.22 -13.10 9.34
CA LEU A 73 -4.70 -11.77 8.96
C LEU A 73 -4.21 -10.70 9.94
N ALA A 74 -4.41 -10.92 11.24
CA ALA A 74 -4.01 -9.97 12.29
C ALA A 74 -2.49 -9.77 12.31
N ILE A 75 -1.72 -10.87 12.18
CA ILE A 75 -0.25 -10.80 12.11
C ILE A 75 0.20 -9.97 10.90
N SER A 76 -0.42 -10.18 9.73
CA SER A 76 -0.10 -9.40 8.53
C SER A 76 -0.38 -7.91 8.70
N GLN A 77 -1.46 -7.53 9.40
CA GLN A 77 -1.80 -6.14 9.66
C GLN A 77 -0.81 -5.47 10.61
N VAL A 78 -0.43 -6.15 11.70
CA VAL A 78 0.55 -5.62 12.65
C VAL A 78 1.91 -5.47 11.96
N LEU A 79 2.33 -6.47 11.19
CA LEU A 79 3.59 -6.41 10.44
C LEU A 79 3.60 -5.24 9.44
N GLU A 80 2.53 -5.08 8.65
CA GLU A 80 2.35 -3.94 7.73
C GLU A 80 2.57 -2.61 8.44
N GLN A 81 1.88 -2.42 9.56
CA GLN A 81 1.87 -1.15 10.27
C GLN A 81 3.22 -0.85 10.93
N LEU A 82 3.88 -1.85 11.50
CA LEU A 82 5.22 -1.69 12.07
C LEU A 82 6.24 -1.28 11.00
N VAL A 83 6.24 -2.00 9.87
CA VAL A 83 7.13 -1.68 8.74
C VAL A 83 6.81 -0.30 8.19
N ASN A 84 5.53 0.01 8.00
CA ASN A 84 5.08 1.32 7.53
C ASN A 84 5.63 2.44 8.42
N VAL A 85 5.39 2.38 9.73
CA VAL A 85 5.84 3.42 10.66
C VAL A 85 7.37 3.58 10.64
N VAL A 86 8.12 2.48 10.71
CA VAL A 86 9.59 2.53 10.72
C VAL A 86 10.12 3.15 9.42
N ILE A 87 9.65 2.67 8.27
CA ILE A 87 10.10 3.14 6.97
C ILE A 87 9.66 4.59 6.72
N SER A 88 8.42 4.94 7.05
CA SER A 88 7.91 6.31 6.93
C SER A 88 8.75 7.30 7.73
N LEU A 89 9.08 7.00 8.98
CA LEU A 89 9.89 7.89 9.81
C LEU A 89 11.33 8.01 9.29
N VAL A 90 11.95 6.89 8.90
CA VAL A 90 13.31 6.88 8.34
C VAL A 90 13.38 7.69 7.05
N PHE A 91 12.47 7.46 6.10
CA PHE A 91 12.46 8.17 4.82
C PHE A 91 12.07 9.64 4.96
N ALA A 92 11.11 9.96 5.85
CA ALA A 92 10.77 11.35 6.12
C ALA A 92 11.99 12.11 6.69
N GLY A 93 12.64 11.57 7.72
CA GLY A 93 13.83 12.19 8.32
C GLY A 93 15.00 12.30 7.35
N ALA A 94 15.28 11.24 6.59
CA ALA A 94 16.38 11.21 5.61
C ALA A 94 16.16 12.22 4.48
N LEU A 95 14.95 12.30 3.92
CA LEU A 95 14.67 13.23 2.83
C LEU A 95 14.66 14.69 3.28
N ILE A 96 14.22 14.99 4.50
CA ILE A 96 14.35 16.33 5.09
C ILE A 96 15.83 16.68 5.24
N TYR A 97 16.64 15.78 5.79
CA TYR A 97 18.07 16.01 5.99
C TYR A 97 18.83 16.27 4.68
N ILE A 98 18.52 15.52 3.62
CA ILE A 98 19.21 15.63 2.32
C ILE A 98 18.74 16.86 1.52
N THR A 99 17.43 17.12 1.50
CA THR A 99 16.86 18.15 0.62
C THR A 99 16.63 19.49 1.29
N GLY A 100 16.64 19.54 2.63
CA GLY A 100 16.30 20.71 3.43
C GLY A 100 14.84 21.15 3.30
N SER A 101 13.97 20.33 2.70
CA SER A 101 12.58 20.70 2.40
C SER A 101 11.58 19.74 3.01
N GLU A 102 10.59 20.29 3.71
CA GLU A 102 9.49 19.53 4.33
C GLU A 102 8.63 18.77 3.29
N LYS A 103 8.58 19.25 2.04
CA LYS A 103 7.83 18.62 0.94
C LYS A 103 8.32 17.19 0.66
N TRP A 104 9.63 17.03 0.64
CA TRP A 104 10.29 15.74 0.42
C TRP A 104 10.18 14.85 1.66
N GLY A 105 10.15 15.45 2.86
CA GLY A 105 9.83 14.74 4.09
C GLY A 105 8.44 14.13 4.09
N SER A 106 7.43 14.92 3.72
CA SER A 106 6.05 14.48 3.59
C SER A 106 5.91 13.37 2.54
N ALA A 107 6.54 13.53 1.38
CA ALA A 107 6.57 12.49 0.34
C ALA A 107 7.27 11.20 0.84
N GLY A 108 8.41 11.33 1.52
CA GLY A 108 9.12 10.23 2.17
C GLY A 108 8.28 9.46 3.18
N GLY A 109 7.49 10.18 3.97
CA GLY A 109 6.57 9.60 4.94
C GLY A 109 5.52 8.68 4.32
N THR A 110 5.16 8.86 3.04
CA THR A 110 4.19 7.98 2.36
C THR A 110 4.81 6.74 1.74
N VAL A 111 6.14 6.68 1.61
CA VAL A 111 6.87 5.52 1.07
C VAL A 111 6.66 4.28 1.95
N GLY A 112 6.58 4.48 3.27
CA GLY A 112 6.31 3.41 4.23
C GLY A 112 4.99 2.68 3.94
N THR A 113 3.96 3.37 3.44
CA THR A 113 2.67 2.75 3.12
C THR A 113 2.82 1.73 1.99
N SER A 114 3.61 2.05 0.96
CA SER A 114 3.88 1.13 -0.15
C SER A 114 4.74 -0.05 0.30
N ILE A 115 5.83 0.22 1.04
CA ILE A 115 6.77 -0.82 1.48
C ILE A 115 6.10 -1.75 2.50
N GLY A 116 5.36 -1.20 3.46
CA GLY A 116 4.57 -1.97 4.43
C GLY A 116 3.57 -2.90 3.74
N ALA A 117 2.84 -2.41 2.74
CA ALA A 117 1.91 -3.22 1.97
C ALA A 117 2.61 -4.34 1.20
N ILE A 118 3.79 -4.09 0.61
CA ILE A 118 4.59 -5.12 -0.07
C ILE A 118 5.03 -6.22 0.92
N VAL A 119 5.50 -5.83 2.11
CA VAL A 119 5.91 -6.80 3.15
C VAL A 119 4.71 -7.64 3.61
N ALA A 120 3.56 -7.01 3.82
CA ALA A 120 2.33 -7.68 4.20
C ALA A 120 1.83 -8.66 3.12
N ILE A 121 1.84 -8.26 1.85
CA ILE A 121 1.53 -9.15 0.72
C ILE A 121 2.49 -10.34 0.70
N THR A 122 3.79 -10.10 0.89
CA THR A 122 4.81 -11.16 0.87
C THR A 122 4.57 -12.15 2.01
N TYR A 123 4.27 -11.67 3.22
CA TYR A 123 3.94 -12.50 4.36
C TYR A 123 2.70 -13.37 4.11
N ILE A 124 1.62 -12.77 3.58
CA ILE A 124 0.39 -13.48 3.24
C ILE A 124 0.64 -14.55 2.17
N ILE A 125 1.40 -14.24 1.11
CA ILE A 125 1.75 -15.21 0.06
C ILE A 125 2.57 -16.37 0.64
N TYR A 126 3.50 -16.07 1.56
CA TYR A 126 4.29 -17.08 2.24
C TYR A 126 3.41 -18.02 3.08
N ILE A 127 2.52 -17.48 3.91
CA ILE A 127 1.56 -18.27 4.70
C ILE A 127 0.66 -19.10 3.79
N TYR A 128 0.13 -18.49 2.72
CA TYR A 128 -0.73 -19.16 1.76
C TYR A 128 -0.04 -20.39 1.12
N LYS A 129 1.24 -20.25 0.75
CA LYS A 129 2.05 -21.38 0.25
C LYS A 129 2.36 -22.41 1.33
N LYS A 130 2.69 -21.97 2.55
CA LYS A 130 3.07 -22.85 3.67
C LYS A 130 1.90 -23.69 4.18
N LYS A 131 0.70 -23.12 4.25
CA LYS A 131 -0.54 -23.81 4.63
C LYS A 131 -1.13 -24.68 3.50
N ASN A 132 -0.46 -24.73 2.34
CA ASN A 132 -0.78 -25.63 1.23
C ASN A 132 -2.24 -25.52 0.74
N TYR A 133 -2.78 -24.30 0.64
CA TYR A 133 -4.08 -24.01 0.01
C TYR A 133 -4.03 -24.04 -1.53
#